data_AF-A0AAW1I4Y9-F1
#
_entry.id   AF-A0AAW1I4Y9-F1
#
_cell.length_a   1.000
_cell.length_b   1.000
_cell.length_c   1.000
_cell.angle_alpha   90.00
_cell.angle_beta   90.00
_cell.angle_gamma   90.00
#
_symmetry.space_group_name_H-M   'P 1'
#
loop_
_entity.id
_entity.type
_entity.pdbx_description
1 polymer ?
#
loop_
_entity_poly.entity_id
_entity_poly.type
_entity_poly.pdbx_seq_one_letter_code
_entity_poly.pdbx_strand_id
1 'polypeptide(L)'
;MEDIKFRAFPVVEASAREFATAAMSYLHEKGCNYELVKPGLYSGVVICGGTLFHHNFKAKRADDPSAPVETFFTQVFSPRYPSSKGLTVECCVSLGESDSLPVERYNHGCLYCRDGVFHPIGGCRGDKNRVADMVV
;
A
#
# COMPACT_ATOMS: atom_id res chain seq x y z
N MET A 1 8.40 25.68 9.85
CA MET A 1 8.04 24.26 9.85
C MET A 1 6.54 24.24 9.61
N GLU A 2 6.10 23.90 8.39
CA GLU A 2 4.67 23.94 8.05
C GLU A 2 3.94 22.80 8.78
N ASP A 3 2.80 23.12 9.40
CA ASP A 3 2.00 22.18 10.18
C ASP A 3 1.50 21.02 9.30
N ILE A 4 1.99 19.80 9.54
CA ILE A 4 1.42 18.58 8.99
C ILE A 4 0.03 18.40 9.61
N LYS A 5 -1.02 18.71 8.83
CA LYS A 5 -2.40 18.51 9.27
C LYS A 5 -2.79 17.05 9.08
N PHE A 6 -2.78 16.29 10.16
CA PHE A 6 -3.35 14.96 10.20
C PHE A 6 -4.86 15.04 10.05
N ARG A 7 -5.37 14.59 8.90
CA ARG A 7 -6.80 14.42 8.69
C ARG A 7 -7.09 12.93 8.67
N ALA A 8 -7.94 12.47 9.58
CA ALA A 8 -8.51 11.14 9.47
C ALA A 8 -9.40 11.12 8.22
N PHE A 9 -9.05 10.28 7.24
CA PHE A 9 -9.92 10.00 6.10
C PHE A 9 -10.83 8.84 6.49
N PRO A 10 -12.16 8.96 6.34
CA PRO A 10 -13.01 7.79 6.44
C PRO A 10 -12.59 6.79 5.37
N VAL A 11 -12.55 5.51 5.72
CA VAL A 11 -12.27 4.45 4.74
C VAL A 11 -13.48 4.35 3.80
N VAL A 12 -13.29 4.75 2.56
CA VAL A 12 -14.27 4.61 1.48
C VAL A 12 -13.84 3.43 0.62
N GLU A 13 -14.72 2.43 0.46
CA GLU A 13 -14.38 1.21 -0.28
C GLU A 13 -13.95 1.50 -1.72
N ALA A 14 -14.60 2.46 -2.38
CA ALA A 14 -14.24 2.87 -3.74
C ALA A 14 -12.79 3.37 -3.83
N SER A 15 -12.36 4.23 -2.89
CA SER A 15 -10.99 4.72 -2.82
C SER A 15 -9.99 3.62 -2.48
N ALA A 16 -10.34 2.72 -1.55
CA ALA A 16 -9.51 1.56 -1.23
C ALA A 16 -9.29 0.68 -2.47
N ARG A 17 -10.35 0.44 -3.26
CA ARG A 17 -10.26 -0.33 -4.51
C ARG A 17 -9.43 0.39 -5.57
N GLU A 18 -9.54 1.71 -5.67
CA GLU A 18 -8.73 2.52 -6.59
C GLU A 18 -7.23 2.43 -6.24
N PHE A 19 -6.88 2.56 -4.95
CA PHE A 19 -5.50 2.44 -4.48
C PHE A 19 -4.93 1.04 -4.70
N ALA A 20 -5.71 0.00 -4.39
CA ALA A 20 -5.33 -1.38 -4.67
C ALA A 20 -5.13 -1.59 -6.17
N THR A 21 -6.04 -1.10 -7.01
CA THR A 21 -5.93 -1.24 -8.48
C THR A 21 -4.66 -0.58 -9.02
N ALA A 22 -4.34 0.64 -8.56
CA ALA A 22 -3.10 1.30 -8.92
C ALA A 22 -1.87 0.46 -8.52
N ALA A 23 -1.88 -0.12 -7.32
CA ALA A 23 -0.81 -0.99 -6.83
C ALA A 23 -0.69 -2.30 -7.62
N MET A 24 -1.81 -2.90 -8.04
CA MET A 24 -1.82 -4.08 -8.89
C MET A 24 -1.23 -3.80 -10.27
N SER A 25 -1.57 -2.65 -10.88
CA SER A 25 -0.95 -2.22 -12.14
C SER A 25 0.57 -2.03 -11.98
N TYR A 26 1.00 -1.42 -10.87
CA TYR A 26 2.42 -1.25 -10.55
C TYR A 26 3.17 -2.59 -10.41
N LEU A 27 2.54 -3.60 -9.78
CA LEU A 27 3.11 -4.95 -9.69
C LEU A 27 3.17 -5.63 -11.06
N HIS A 28 2.10 -5.52 -11.85
CA HIS A 28 2.03 -6.10 -13.19
C HIS A 28 3.13 -5.55 -14.11
N GLU A 29 3.38 -4.23 -14.09
CA GLU A 29 4.48 -3.59 -14.82
C GLU A 29 5.87 -4.12 -14.43
N LYS A 30 6.00 -4.68 -13.22
CA LYS A 30 7.21 -5.37 -12.74
C LYS A 30 7.24 -6.87 -13.02
N GLY A 31 6.30 -7.38 -13.81
CA GLY A 31 6.19 -8.82 -14.12
C GLY A 31 5.58 -9.67 -13.01
N CYS A 32 5.00 -9.06 -11.98
CA CYS A 32 4.34 -9.76 -10.89
C CYS A 32 2.85 -9.94 -11.21
N ASN A 33 2.42 -11.19 -11.41
CA ASN A 33 1.03 -11.51 -11.77
C ASN A 33 0.20 -11.88 -10.53
N TYR A 34 -0.55 -10.91 -10.01
CA TYR A 34 -1.43 -11.09 -8.86
C TYR A 34 -2.88 -10.77 -9.24
N GLU A 35 -3.82 -11.29 -8.46
CA GLU A 35 -5.21 -10.86 -8.47
C GLU A 35 -5.63 -10.27 -7.12
N LEU A 36 -6.45 -9.22 -7.17
CA LEU A 36 -6.94 -8.54 -5.98
C LEU A 36 -8.02 -9.38 -5.29
N VAL A 37 -7.78 -9.74 -4.02
CA VAL A 37 -8.75 -10.46 -3.18
C VAL A 37 -9.58 -9.49 -2.36
N LYS A 38 -8.95 -8.48 -1.74
CA LYS A 38 -9.65 -7.50 -0.90
C LYS A 38 -8.91 -6.16 -0.90
N PRO A 39 -9.59 -5.02 -1.14
CA PRO A 39 -8.94 -3.72 -1.15
C PRO A 39 -8.41 -3.32 0.24
N GLY A 40 -9.06 -3.66 1.35
CA GLY A 40 -8.49 -3.46 2.68
C GLY A 40 -8.51 -2.01 3.17
N LEU A 41 -7.63 -1.65 4.11
CA LEU A 41 -7.66 -0.38 4.85
C LEU A 41 -6.59 0.58 4.35
N TYR A 42 -6.84 1.88 4.46
CA TYR A 42 -5.84 2.90 4.21
C TYR A 42 -5.86 4.00 5.27
N SER A 43 -4.75 4.69 5.38
CA SER A 43 -4.61 5.96 6.09
C SER A 43 -4.02 6.99 5.14
N GLY A 44 -4.29 8.27 5.38
CA GLY A 44 -3.87 9.35 4.50
C GLY A 44 -3.40 10.56 5.27
N VAL A 45 -2.41 11.26 4.72
CA VAL A 45 -1.91 12.53 5.24
C VAL A 45 -1.82 13.54 4.11
N VAL A 46 -2.27 14.77 4.39
CA VAL A 46 -2.11 15.88 3.44
C VAL A 46 -0.68 16.42 3.58
N ILE A 47 0.04 16.47 2.47
CA ILE A 47 1.39 17.01 2.38
C ILE A 47 1.43 18.15 1.35
N CYS A 48 2.57 18.84 1.23
CA CYS A 48 2.74 19.81 0.16
C CYS A 48 2.62 19.11 -1.20
N GLY A 49 1.75 19.63 -2.08
CA GLY A 49 1.51 19.07 -3.41
C GLY A 49 0.40 18.03 -3.52
N GLY A 50 -0.11 17.44 -2.43
CA GLY A 50 -1.14 16.40 -2.53
C GLY A 50 -1.45 15.65 -1.24
N THR A 51 -1.97 14.44 -1.38
CA THR A 51 -2.26 13.51 -0.28
C THR A 51 -1.45 12.24 -0.47
N LEU A 52 -0.72 11.83 0.56
CA LEU A 52 -0.03 10.55 0.62
C LEU A 52 -0.92 9.55 1.35
N PHE A 53 -1.13 8.39 0.76
CA PHE A 53 -1.90 7.30 1.32
C PHE A 53 -1.00 6.09 1.57
N HIS A 54 -1.17 5.48 2.73
CA HIS A 54 -0.63 4.16 3.07
C HIS A 54 -1.79 3.18 3.10
N HIS A 55 -1.63 2.06 2.43
CA HIS A 55 -2.74 1.16 2.19
C HIS A 55 -2.30 -0.29 2.30
N ASN A 56 -3.11 -1.11 2.98
CA ASN A 56 -3.02 -2.55 2.85
C ASN A 56 -4.18 -3.11 2.06
N PHE A 57 -3.85 -3.99 1.14
CA PHE A 57 -4.78 -4.82 0.39
C PHE A 57 -4.33 -6.27 0.45
N LYS A 58 -5.23 -7.19 0.12
CA LYS A 58 -4.95 -8.62 0.01
C LYS A 58 -4.97 -9.02 -1.45
N ALA A 59 -3.98 -9.78 -1.87
CA ALA A 59 -3.88 -10.33 -3.20
C ALA A 59 -3.30 -11.75 -3.15
N LYS A 60 -3.46 -12.50 -4.22
CA LYS A 60 -2.79 -13.80 -4.39
C LYS A 60 -2.27 -13.91 -5.81
N ARG A 61 -1.29 -14.79 -6.02
CA ARG A 61 -0.75 -15.04 -7.35
C ARG A 61 -1.84 -15.56 -8.28
N ALA A 62 -1.97 -14.97 -9.46
CA ALA A 62 -3.01 -15.34 -10.42
C ALA A 62 -2.63 -16.59 -11.24
N ASP A 63 -1.34 -16.94 -11.26
CA ASP A 63 -0.80 -18.09 -11.98
C ASP A 63 -0.83 -19.40 -11.16
N ASP A 64 -1.12 -19.32 -9.86
CA ASP A 64 -1.21 -20.48 -8.97
C ASP A 64 -2.52 -20.45 -8.16
N PRO A 65 -3.50 -21.32 -8.48
CA PRO A 65 -4.77 -21.41 -7.76
C PRO A 65 -4.61 -21.74 -6.27
N SER A 66 -3.51 -22.37 -5.88
CA SER A 66 -3.20 -22.78 -4.50
C SER A 66 -2.33 -21.76 -3.77
N ALA A 67 -1.96 -20.65 -4.42
CA ALA A 67 -1.14 -19.63 -3.78
C ALA A 67 -1.85 -19.05 -2.53
N PRO A 68 -1.10 -18.84 -1.44
CA PRO A 68 -1.65 -18.22 -0.24
C PRO A 68 -2.08 -16.78 -0.53
N VAL A 69 -3.05 -16.30 0.24
CA VAL A 69 -3.45 -14.89 0.19
C VAL A 69 -2.43 -14.07 0.97
N GLU A 70 -1.73 -13.19 0.30
CA GLU A 70 -0.76 -12.29 0.89
C GLU A 70 -1.38 -10.92 1.20
N THR A 71 -0.85 -10.26 2.22
CA THR A 71 -1.18 -8.87 2.51
C THR A 71 -0.06 -7.99 1.99
N PHE A 72 -0.42 -6.96 1.24
CA PHE A 72 0.52 -5.99 0.67
C PHE A 72 0.47 -4.68 1.43
N PHE A 73 1.58 -3.96 1.44
CA PHE A 73 1.63 -2.53 1.73
C PHE A 73 1.89 -1.76 0.45
N THR A 74 1.19 -0.64 0.27
CA THR A 74 1.45 0.31 -0.82
C THR A 74 1.40 1.75 -0.34
N GLN A 75 2.27 2.57 -0.93
CA GLN A 75 2.29 4.02 -0.76
C GLN A 75 1.82 4.68 -2.05
N VAL A 76 0.71 5.41 -1.97
CA VAL A 76 0.06 6.05 -3.11
C VAL A 76 0.02 7.55 -2.90
N PHE A 77 0.50 8.31 -3.88
CA PHE A 77 0.40 9.76 -3.90
C PHE A 77 -0.73 10.20 -4.84
N SER A 78 -1.63 11.02 -4.31
CA SER A 78 -2.68 11.70 -5.08
C SER A 78 -2.35 13.20 -5.16
N PRO A 79 -2.08 13.76 -6.35
CA PRO A 79 -1.75 15.17 -6.48
C PRO A 79 -2.96 16.06 -6.17
N ARG A 80 -2.71 17.23 -5.57
CA ARG A 80 -3.76 18.21 -5.21
C ARG A 80 -4.54 18.70 -6.44
N TYR A 81 -3.82 18.91 -7.54
CA TYR A 81 -4.39 19.37 -8.80
C TYR A 81 -4.46 18.20 -9.76
N PRO A 82 -5.55 18.05 -10.53
CA PRO A 82 -5.66 17.01 -11.53
C PRO A 82 -4.47 17.10 -12.49
N SER A 83 -3.67 16.04 -12.54
CA SER A 83 -2.66 15.86 -13.56
C SER A 83 -3.10 14.71 -14.47
N SER A 84 -2.61 14.69 -15.70
CA SER A 84 -2.81 13.54 -16.59
C SER A 84 -2.29 12.22 -16.02
N LYS A 85 -1.45 12.26 -14.98
CA LYS A 85 -0.83 11.09 -14.36
C LYS A 85 -1.65 10.43 -13.24
N GLY A 86 -2.77 11.01 -12.81
CA GLY A 86 -3.64 10.39 -11.78
C GLY A 86 -2.90 10.04 -10.48
N LEU A 87 -3.22 8.89 -9.89
CA LEU A 87 -2.54 8.33 -8.72
C LEU A 87 -1.13 7.82 -9.07
N THR A 88 -0.15 8.10 -8.24
CA THR A 88 1.21 7.57 -8.38
C THR A 88 1.52 6.57 -7.28
N VAL A 89 1.89 5.34 -7.63
CA VAL A 89 2.38 4.35 -6.66
C VAL A 89 3.88 4.53 -6.48
N GLU A 90 4.30 4.88 -5.27
CA GLU A 90 5.72 5.08 -4.96
C GLU A 90 6.40 3.75 -4.57
N CYS A 91 5.65 2.86 -3.94
CA CYS A 91 6.11 1.52 -3.61
C CYS A 91 4.93 0.56 -3.40
N CYS A 92 5.16 -0.73 -3.64
CA CYS A 92 4.24 -1.81 -3.27
C CYS A 92 5.07 -3.04 -2.91
N VAL A 93 4.83 -3.60 -1.72
CA VAL A 93 5.60 -4.73 -1.17
C VAL A 93 4.66 -5.74 -0.51
N SER A 94 4.94 -7.03 -0.67
CA SER A 94 4.29 -8.06 0.13
C SER A 94 4.80 -8.00 1.57
N LEU A 95 3.90 -8.16 2.53
CA LEU A 95 4.20 -8.34 3.95
C LEU A 95 4.18 -9.82 4.35
N GLY A 96 3.91 -10.72 3.40
CA GLY A 96 3.76 -12.16 3.60
C GLY A 96 2.30 -12.61 3.67
N GLU A 97 2.13 -13.89 4.00
CA GLU A 97 0.82 -14.55 4.09
C GLU A 97 -0.07 -13.87 5.12
N SER A 98 -1.31 -13.58 4.72
CA SER A 98 -2.25 -12.79 5.51
C SER A 98 -2.60 -13.40 6.85
N ASP A 99 -2.62 -14.74 6.92
CA ASP A 99 -3.01 -15.49 8.12
C ASP A 99 -1.83 -15.67 9.07
N SER A 100 -0.61 -15.43 8.59
CA SER A 100 0.64 -15.48 9.35
C SER A 100 1.05 -14.11 9.91
N LEU A 101 0.34 -13.04 9.53
CA LEU A 101 0.60 -11.71 10.06
C LEU A 101 0.19 -11.59 11.54
N PRO A 102 0.95 -10.82 12.34
CA PRO A 102 0.61 -10.59 13.73
C PRO A 102 -0.75 -9.91 13.87
N VAL A 103 -1.48 -10.26 14.95
CA VAL A 103 -2.76 -9.61 15.27
C VAL A 103 -2.55 -8.12 15.57
N GLU A 104 -1.44 -7.79 16.22
CA GLU A 104 -1.03 -6.41 16.47
C GLU A 104 -0.46 -5.78 15.20
N ARG A 105 -1.13 -4.72 14.74
CA ARG A 105 -0.72 -3.98 13.55
C ARG A 105 0.36 -2.98 13.94
N TYR A 106 1.60 -3.33 13.67
CA TYR A 106 2.72 -2.44 13.95
C TYR A 106 2.90 -1.45 12.79
N ASN A 107 2.85 -0.15 13.09
CA ASN A 107 3.10 0.92 12.11
C ASN A 107 4.59 1.27 11.97
N HIS A 108 5.47 0.60 12.74
CA HIS A 108 6.92 0.82 12.80
C HIS A 108 7.33 2.29 12.99
N GLY A 109 6.55 3.05 13.77
CA GLY A 109 6.83 4.47 14.04
C GLY A 109 6.43 5.40 12.89
N CYS A 110 5.61 4.93 11.95
CA CYS A 110 5.05 5.77 10.90
C CYS A 110 4.23 6.92 11.52
N LEU A 111 4.67 8.15 11.27
CA LEU A 111 4.00 9.35 11.79
C LEU A 111 2.66 9.61 11.10
N TYR A 112 2.41 9.02 9.93
CA TYR A 112 1.22 9.28 9.11
C TYR A 112 0.05 8.36 9.45
N CYS A 113 0.34 7.14 9.88
CA CYS A 113 -0.65 6.13 10.22
C CYS A 113 -0.86 6.08 11.73
N ARG A 114 -2.03 6.54 12.20
CA ARG A 114 -2.39 6.38 13.62
C ARG A 114 -2.63 4.91 13.98
N ASP A 115 -3.44 4.20 13.20
CA ASP A 115 -3.73 2.76 13.41
C ASP A 115 -4.16 2.09 12.10
N GLY A 116 -4.10 0.75 12.07
CA GLY A 116 -4.86 -0.06 11.13
C GLY A 116 -4.14 -0.52 9.86
N VAL A 117 -2.97 0.05 9.55
CA VAL A 117 -2.15 -0.32 8.38
C VAL A 117 -0.84 -0.95 8.85
N PHE A 118 -0.59 -2.20 8.47
CA PHE A 118 0.70 -2.88 8.60
C PHE A 118 1.75 -2.24 7.71
N HIS A 119 2.95 -2.02 8.25
CA HIS A 119 4.07 -1.44 7.51
C HIS A 119 5.18 -2.47 7.31
N PRO A 120 5.97 -2.38 6.23
CA PRO A 120 7.17 -3.19 6.09
C PRO A 120 8.25 -2.76 7.09
N ILE A 121 9.04 -3.72 7.56
CA ILE A 121 10.22 -3.46 8.41
C ILE A 121 11.22 -2.62 7.59
N GLY A 122 11.68 -1.50 8.16
CA GLY A 122 12.55 -0.55 7.47
C GLY A 122 11.82 0.50 6.63
N GLY A 123 10.49 0.43 6.56
CA GLY A 123 9.66 1.38 5.84
C GLY A 123 9.65 1.17 4.33
N CYS A 124 8.92 2.03 3.63
CA CYS A 124 8.74 1.97 2.19
C CYS A 124 9.39 3.20 1.55
N ARG A 125 10.72 3.22 1.54
CA ARG A 125 11.47 4.18 0.71
C ARG A 125 11.89 3.44 -0.54
N GLY A 126 11.74 4.10 -1.68
CA GLY A 126 12.05 3.59 -3.02
C GLY A 126 13.54 3.30 -3.22
N ASP A 127 14.09 2.37 -2.46
CA ASP A 127 15.24 1.61 -2.89
C ASP A 127 14.77 0.79 -4.08
N LYS A 128 15.23 1.22 -5.26
CA LYS A 128 14.93 0.63 -6.58
C LYS A 128 15.35 -0.86 -6.69
N ASN A 129 15.74 -1.50 -5.59
CA ASN A 129 16.40 -2.81 -5.52
C ASN A 129 15.81 -3.79 -4.48
N ARG A 130 14.63 -3.55 -3.90
CA ARG A 130 13.94 -4.60 -3.12
C ARG A 130 12.64 -5.02 -3.79
N VAL A 131 12.79 -5.65 -4.94
CA VAL A 131 11.76 -6.49 -5.54
C VAL A 131 12.13 -7.92 -5.15
N ALA A 132 11.25 -8.58 -4.39
CA ALA A 132 11.31 -10.02 -4.10
C ALA A 132 12.66 -10.56 -3.57
N ASP A 133 13.02 -10.23 -2.33
CA ASP A 133 14.02 -11.00 -1.57
C ASP A 133 13.58 -11.13 -0.12
N MET A 134 12.57 -11.98 0.12
CA MET A 134 12.37 -12.71 1.38
C MET A 134 11.58 -13.99 1.06
N VAL A 135 12.19 -14.88 0.28
CA VAL A 135 11.95 -16.32 0.36
C VAL A 135 13.27 -16.93 0.78
N VAL A 136 13.37 -17.30 2.06
CA VAL A 136 14.29 -18.34 2.53
C VAL A 136 13.48 -19.30 3.38
#